data_AF-A0A6I5WUX4-F1
#
_entry.id   AF-A0A6I5WUX4-F1
#
_cell.length_a   1.000
_cell.length_b   1.000
_cell.length_c   1.000
_cell.angle_alpha   90.00
_cell.angle_beta   90.00
_cell.angle_gamma   90.00
#
_symmetry.space_group_name_H-M   'P 1'
#
loop_
_entity.id
_entity.type
_entity.pdbx_description
1 polymer ?
#
loop_
_entity_poly.entity_id
_entity_poly.type
_entity_poly.pdbx_seq_one_letter_code
_entity_poly.pdbx_strand_id
1 'polypeptide(L)'
;MKNSFVAAALLAATSLVGTTPAQAQSCWGTEAVNAAKLRNLDIMLMVTALRCRMGPANFQPDYYRFSAAHQAELNVANGVLRAQFAGGGAAAANRALDKMSTRIANSYGLGHPDLDCSELRKVTRDLATTRTRSALLDAADALVGAPAIPGGSCALRVATVRR
;
A
#
# COMPACT_ATOMS: atom_id res chain seq x y z
N MET A 1 -10.62 -34.21 63.47
CA MET A 1 -10.78 -32.83 63.97
C MET A 1 -9.66 -32.02 63.32
N LYS A 2 -9.78 -31.64 62.04
CA LYS A 2 -10.28 -30.35 61.52
C LYS A 2 -9.59 -29.18 62.21
N ASN A 3 -8.70 -28.52 61.47
CA ASN A 3 -8.36 -27.09 61.45
C ASN A 3 -7.14 -26.89 60.52
N SER A 4 -6.98 -25.87 59.70
CA SER A 4 -7.85 -24.99 58.91
C SER A 4 -6.85 -24.21 58.05
N PHE A 5 -7.06 -24.18 56.74
CA PHE A 5 -6.18 -23.51 55.77
C PHE A 5 -6.23 -21.98 55.95
N VAL A 6 -5.06 -21.33 56.00
CA VAL A 6 -4.92 -19.89 55.79
C VAL A 6 -3.88 -19.70 54.68
N ALA A 7 -4.35 -19.39 53.48
CA ALA A 7 -3.51 -18.95 52.37
C ALA A 7 -4.03 -17.58 51.91
N ALA A 8 -3.11 -16.62 51.90
CA ALA A 8 -3.35 -15.20 51.71
C ALA A 8 -3.95 -14.87 50.34
N ALA A 9 -4.94 -13.97 50.34
CA ALA A 9 -5.54 -13.40 49.14
C ALA A 9 -4.56 -12.40 48.48
N LEU A 10 -3.98 -12.79 47.34
CA LEU A 10 -3.33 -11.88 46.41
C LEU A 10 -4.38 -11.36 45.43
N LEU A 11 -4.77 -10.09 45.61
CA LEU A 11 -5.54 -9.32 44.64
C LEU A 11 -4.69 -9.11 43.38
N ALA A 12 -4.83 -9.99 42.39
CA ALA A 12 -4.32 -9.77 41.05
C ALA A 12 -5.22 -8.74 40.35
N ALA A 13 -4.73 -7.49 40.23
CA ALA A 13 -5.32 -6.47 39.38
C ALA A 13 -5.18 -6.91 37.90
N THR A 14 -6.20 -7.57 37.38
CA THR A 14 -6.35 -7.85 35.95
C THR A 14 -6.70 -6.56 35.22
N SER A 15 -5.66 -5.88 34.73
CA SER A 15 -5.81 -4.81 33.74
C SER A 15 -6.42 -5.41 32.46
N LEU A 16 -7.73 -5.27 32.31
CA LEU A 16 -8.45 -5.50 31.06
C LEU A 16 -7.87 -4.54 30.01
N VAL A 17 -6.99 -5.05 29.15
CA VAL A 17 -6.63 -4.37 27.90
C VAL A 17 -7.89 -4.42 27.03
N GLY A 18 -8.66 -3.33 27.06
CA GLY A 18 -9.81 -3.17 26.20
C GLY A 18 -9.38 -3.22 24.75
N THR A 19 -9.73 -4.30 24.05
CA THR A 19 -9.75 -4.32 22.58
C THR A 19 -10.87 -3.38 22.16
N THR A 20 -10.55 -2.12 21.89
CA THR A 20 -11.53 -1.19 21.32
C THR A 20 -12.02 -1.77 20.00
N PRO A 21 -13.34 -1.90 19.77
CA PRO A 21 -13.84 -2.36 18.49
C PRO A 21 -13.33 -1.43 17.40
N ALA A 22 -12.94 -2.01 16.27
CA ALA A 22 -12.54 -1.29 15.07
C ALA A 22 -13.71 -0.37 14.64
N GLN A 23 -13.71 0.85 15.16
CA GLN A 23 -14.53 1.92 14.62
C GLN A 23 -14.17 2.01 13.14
N ALA A 24 -15.16 2.09 12.27
CA ALA A 24 -14.95 2.30 10.83
C ALA A 24 -13.96 3.46 10.65
N GLN A 25 -12.68 3.15 10.43
CA GLN A 25 -11.64 4.15 10.33
C GLN A 25 -11.94 4.95 9.08
N SER A 26 -12.29 6.22 9.25
CA SER A 26 -12.55 7.15 8.15
C SER A 26 -11.30 7.49 7.34
N CYS A 27 -10.14 6.94 7.74
CA CYS A 27 -8.83 7.12 7.14
C CYS A 27 -8.11 5.77 6.98
N TRP A 28 -7.08 5.73 6.15
CA TRP A 28 -6.31 4.53 5.86
C TRP A 28 -5.08 4.44 6.77
N GLY A 29 -4.82 3.24 7.29
CA GLY A 29 -3.59 2.95 8.02
C GLY A 29 -2.37 2.87 7.10
N THR A 30 -1.17 2.93 7.69
CA THR A 30 0.11 2.97 6.95
C THR A 30 0.27 1.86 5.92
N GLU A 31 -0.12 0.63 6.25
CA GLU A 31 0.02 -0.51 5.32
C GLU A 31 -0.91 -0.39 4.11
N ALA A 32 -2.15 0.09 4.29
CA ALA A 32 -3.07 0.35 3.18
C ALA A 32 -2.57 1.50 2.29
N VAL A 33 -1.96 2.53 2.89
CA VAL A 33 -1.31 3.63 2.16
C VAL A 33 -0.13 3.11 1.34
N ASN A 34 0.73 2.29 1.92
CA ASN A 34 1.87 1.69 1.21
C ASN A 34 1.39 0.78 0.07
N ALA A 35 0.37 -0.05 0.30
CA ALA A 35 -0.24 -0.86 -0.75
C ALA A 35 -0.81 0.00 -1.90
N ALA A 36 -1.41 1.15 -1.57
CA ALA A 36 -1.89 2.10 -2.57
C ALA A 36 -0.77 2.74 -3.38
N LYS A 37 0.37 3.07 -2.75
CA LYS A 37 1.58 3.56 -3.45
C LYS A 37 2.11 2.51 -4.42
N LEU A 38 2.24 1.26 -3.99
CA LEU A 38 2.70 0.16 -4.83
C LEU A 38 1.78 -0.09 -6.03
N ARG A 39 0.46 -0.05 -5.82
CA ARG A 39 -0.53 -0.15 -6.89
C ARG A 39 -0.45 1.03 -7.87
N ASN A 40 -0.21 2.24 -7.36
CA ASN A 40 -0.04 3.44 -8.17
C ASN A 40 1.23 3.34 -9.03
N LEU A 41 2.36 2.93 -8.43
CA LEU A 41 3.62 2.67 -9.13
C LEU A 41 3.46 1.64 -10.25
N ASP A 42 2.87 0.47 -9.97
CA ASP A 42 2.67 -0.60 -10.96
C ASP A 42 1.84 -0.12 -12.16
N ILE A 43 0.69 0.52 -11.91
CA ILE A 43 -0.17 1.02 -12.99
C ILE A 43 0.51 2.14 -13.76
N MET A 44 1.20 3.07 -13.08
CA MET A 44 1.93 4.16 -13.73
C MET A 44 2.98 3.62 -14.71
N LEU A 45 3.79 2.67 -14.26
CA LEU A 45 4.81 2.03 -15.08
C LEU A 45 4.20 1.25 -16.25
N MET A 46 3.11 0.50 -16.01
CA MET A 46 2.39 -0.25 -17.04
C MET A 46 1.86 0.67 -18.14
N VAL A 47 1.09 1.69 -17.76
CA VAL A 47 0.42 2.60 -18.69
C VAL A 47 1.45 3.38 -19.49
N THR A 48 2.48 3.89 -18.81
CA THR A 48 3.52 4.67 -19.49
C THR A 48 4.38 3.78 -20.41
N ALA A 49 4.64 2.53 -20.03
CA ALA A 49 5.32 1.57 -20.90
C ALA A 49 4.54 1.30 -22.19
N LEU A 50 3.22 1.14 -22.09
CA LEU A 50 2.33 0.96 -23.25
C LEU A 50 2.36 2.16 -24.20
N ARG A 51 2.49 3.38 -23.67
CA ARG A 51 2.63 4.60 -24.45
C ARG A 51 3.98 4.69 -25.16
N CYS A 52 5.05 4.30 -24.48
CA CYS A 52 6.41 4.35 -25.02
C CYS A 52 6.75 3.20 -25.99
N ARG A 53 5.85 2.21 -26.18
CA ARG A 53 6.15 0.94 -26.87
C ARG A 53 6.63 1.04 -28.32
N MET A 54 6.22 2.10 -29.03
CA MET A 54 6.58 2.29 -30.45
C MET A 54 7.83 3.16 -30.64
N GLY A 55 8.39 3.71 -29.56
CA GLY A 55 9.52 4.63 -29.61
C GLY A 55 10.87 3.95 -29.31
N PRO A 56 11.99 4.68 -29.53
CA PRO A 56 13.35 4.19 -29.23
C PRO A 56 13.60 3.98 -27.72
N ALA A 57 12.74 4.56 -26.88
CA ALA A 57 12.73 4.40 -25.44
C ALA A 57 11.61 3.44 -24.97
N ASN A 58 11.24 2.44 -25.79
CA ASN A 58 10.36 1.36 -25.36
C ASN A 58 10.96 0.67 -24.13
N PHE A 59 10.22 0.69 -23.02
CA PHE A 59 10.58 0.05 -21.76
C PHE A 59 9.55 -1.00 -21.32
N GLN A 60 8.64 -1.42 -22.20
CA GLN A 60 7.70 -2.49 -21.92
C GLN A 60 8.39 -3.80 -21.49
N PRO A 61 9.52 -4.23 -22.08
CA PRO A 61 10.26 -5.38 -21.57
C PRO A 61 10.80 -5.18 -20.14
N ASP A 62 11.23 -3.96 -19.79
CA ASP A 62 11.69 -3.63 -18.44
C ASP A 62 10.52 -3.68 -17.45
N TYR A 63 9.35 -3.16 -17.82
CA TYR A 63 8.13 -3.26 -16.99
C TYR A 63 7.75 -4.72 -16.72
N TYR A 64 7.81 -5.60 -17.73
CA TYR A 64 7.52 -7.02 -17.50
C TYR A 64 8.52 -7.70 -16.57
N ARG A 65 9.81 -7.37 -16.68
CA ARG A 65 10.83 -7.86 -15.72
C ARG A 65 10.58 -7.34 -14.31
N PHE A 66 10.24 -6.06 -14.18
CA PHE A 66 9.86 -5.44 -12.91
C PHE A 66 8.65 -6.15 -12.29
N SER A 67 7.56 -6.30 -13.05
CA SER A 67 6.32 -6.92 -12.57
C SER A 67 6.56 -8.38 -12.15
N ALA A 68 7.37 -9.12 -12.91
CA ALA A 68 7.74 -10.49 -12.56
C ALA A 68 8.62 -10.56 -11.30
N ALA A 69 9.61 -9.68 -11.16
CA ALA A 69 10.52 -9.65 -10.01
C ALA A 69 9.79 -9.28 -8.70
N HIS A 70 8.74 -8.46 -8.78
CA HIS A 70 7.98 -7.94 -7.64
C HIS A 70 6.57 -8.53 -7.49
N GLN A 71 6.25 -9.59 -8.25
CA GLN A 71 4.88 -10.15 -8.31
C GLN A 71 4.31 -10.51 -6.92
N ALA A 72 5.13 -11.10 -6.05
CA ALA A 72 4.70 -11.47 -4.70
C ALA A 72 4.29 -10.24 -3.88
N GLU A 73 5.09 -9.18 -3.92
CA GLU A 73 4.85 -7.93 -3.20
C GLU A 73 3.63 -7.18 -3.76
N LEU A 74 3.49 -7.11 -5.08
CA LEU A 74 2.32 -6.52 -5.74
C LEU A 74 1.02 -7.28 -5.41
N ASN A 75 1.08 -8.61 -5.31
CA ASN A 75 -0.06 -9.44 -4.89
C ASN A 75 -0.46 -9.21 -3.44
N VAL A 76 0.52 -9.06 -2.53
CA VAL A 76 0.26 -8.71 -1.13
C VAL A 76 -0.42 -7.34 -1.04
N ALA A 77 0.12 -6.33 -1.73
CA ALA A 77 -0.49 -5.00 -1.79
C ALA A 77 -1.93 -5.05 -2.30
N ASN A 78 -2.18 -5.82 -3.36
CA ASN A 78 -3.52 -6.01 -3.91
C ASN A 78 -4.49 -6.69 -2.91
N GLY A 79 -4.00 -7.65 -2.11
CA GLY A 79 -4.75 -8.25 -1.01
C GLY A 79 -5.13 -7.26 0.08
N VAL A 80 -4.18 -6.42 0.50
CA VAL A 80 -4.41 -5.33 1.48
C VAL A 80 -5.48 -4.37 0.97
N LEU A 81 -5.41 -3.94 -0.30
CA LEU A 81 -6.39 -3.03 -0.87
C LEU A 81 -7.79 -3.65 -0.95
N ARG A 82 -7.91 -4.94 -1.28
CA ARG A 82 -9.21 -5.63 -1.23
C ARG A 82 -9.78 -5.66 0.18
N ALA A 83 -8.95 -5.92 1.19
CA ALA A 83 -9.38 -5.88 2.59
C ALA A 83 -9.82 -4.47 3.01
N GLN A 84 -9.10 -3.43 2.57
CA GLN A 84 -9.44 -2.02 2.83
C GLN A 84 -10.83 -1.66 2.27
N PHE A 85 -11.25 -2.24 1.15
CA PHE A 85 -12.56 -2.00 0.53
C PHE A 85 -13.64 -3.02 0.92
N ALA A 86 -13.37 -3.93 1.87
CA ALA A 86 -14.25 -5.07 2.16
C ALA A 86 -15.57 -4.71 2.87
N GLY A 87 -15.78 -3.46 3.30
CA GLY A 87 -16.99 -3.03 4.02
C GLY A 87 -18.33 -3.28 3.31
N GLY A 88 -18.32 -3.53 1.99
CA GLY A 88 -19.49 -3.93 1.20
C GLY A 88 -19.43 -5.36 0.63
N GLY A 89 -18.55 -6.21 1.14
CA GLY A 89 -18.28 -7.56 0.62
C GLY A 89 -17.32 -7.60 -0.57
N ALA A 90 -16.89 -8.81 -0.96
CA ALA A 90 -15.83 -9.03 -1.95
C ALA A 90 -16.12 -8.39 -3.33
N ALA A 91 -17.37 -8.47 -3.80
CA ALA A 91 -17.74 -7.87 -5.08
C ALA A 91 -17.66 -6.34 -5.06
N ALA A 92 -18.06 -5.70 -3.95
CA ALA A 92 -17.93 -4.26 -3.79
C ALA A 92 -16.44 -3.85 -3.69
N ALA A 93 -15.64 -4.65 -2.97
CA ALA A 93 -14.20 -4.43 -2.85
C ALA A 93 -13.49 -4.45 -4.21
N ASN A 94 -13.76 -5.47 -5.03
CA ASN A 94 -13.21 -5.56 -6.39
C ASN A 94 -13.62 -4.36 -7.25
N ARG A 95 -14.91 -3.98 -7.26
CA ARG A 95 -15.36 -2.79 -8.00
C ARG A 95 -14.69 -1.50 -7.52
N ALA A 96 -14.46 -1.35 -6.21
CA ALA A 96 -13.79 -0.17 -5.67
C ALA A 96 -12.31 -0.12 -6.08
N LEU A 97 -11.64 -1.27 -6.05
CA LEU A 97 -10.25 -1.42 -6.47
C LEU A 97 -10.07 -1.22 -7.98
N ASP A 98 -11.00 -1.70 -8.81
CA ASP A 98 -11.02 -1.46 -10.24
C ASP A 98 -11.20 0.03 -10.54
N LYS A 99 -12.16 0.69 -9.89
CA LYS A 99 -12.35 2.15 -10.01
C LYS A 99 -11.11 2.93 -9.60
N MET A 100 -10.43 2.53 -8.52
CA MET A 100 -9.16 3.12 -8.12
C MET A 100 -8.10 2.93 -9.21
N SER A 101 -7.95 1.72 -9.72
CA SER A 101 -6.98 1.37 -10.76
C SER A 101 -7.22 2.14 -12.06
N THR A 102 -8.48 2.29 -12.49
CA THR A 102 -8.87 3.07 -13.67
C THR A 102 -8.54 4.55 -13.50
N ARG A 103 -8.80 5.14 -12.31
CA ARG A 103 -8.45 6.55 -12.06
C ARG A 103 -6.94 6.78 -12.16
N ILE A 104 -6.15 5.88 -11.59
CA ILE A 104 -4.68 5.92 -11.68
C ILE A 104 -4.25 5.78 -13.15
N ALA A 105 -4.80 4.81 -13.89
CA ALA A 105 -4.42 4.60 -15.28
C ALA A 105 -4.71 5.85 -16.14
N ASN A 106 -5.87 6.48 -15.90
CA ASN A 106 -6.26 7.69 -16.61
C ASN A 106 -5.36 8.90 -16.28
N SER A 107 -4.82 9.01 -15.06
CA SER A 107 -3.90 10.10 -14.72
C SER A 107 -2.57 10.03 -15.47
N TYR A 108 -2.18 8.84 -15.95
CA TYR A 108 -0.95 8.63 -16.71
C TYR A 108 -1.17 8.32 -18.20
N GLY A 109 -2.38 8.52 -18.73
CA GLY A 109 -2.68 8.28 -20.16
C GLY A 109 -1.82 9.13 -21.11
N LEU A 110 -1.36 10.29 -20.63
CA LEU A 110 -0.43 11.17 -21.34
C LEU A 110 1.05 10.91 -21.03
N GLY A 111 1.34 9.91 -20.18
CA GLY A 111 2.67 9.63 -19.62
C GLY A 111 2.81 10.15 -18.19
N HIS A 112 3.99 9.96 -17.62
CA HIS A 112 4.38 10.57 -16.35
C HIS A 112 4.55 12.10 -16.54
N PRO A 113 4.11 12.94 -15.59
CA PRO A 113 4.17 14.40 -15.76
C PRO A 113 5.59 14.94 -15.87
N ASP A 114 6.54 14.36 -15.13
CA ASP A 114 7.89 14.92 -14.97
C ASP A 114 9.00 14.09 -15.63
N LEU A 115 8.71 12.86 -16.05
CA LEU A 115 9.74 11.90 -16.50
C LEU A 115 9.39 11.40 -17.90
N ASP A 116 10.38 11.43 -18.79
CA ASP A 116 10.22 10.91 -20.13
C ASP A 116 10.36 9.38 -20.22
N CYS A 117 10.10 8.82 -21.40
CA CYS A 117 10.21 7.38 -21.64
C CYS A 117 11.63 6.82 -21.35
N SER A 118 12.69 7.58 -21.60
CA SER A 118 14.07 7.15 -21.42
C SER A 118 14.46 7.14 -19.95
N GLU A 119 14.02 8.14 -19.18
CA GLU A 119 14.19 8.20 -17.73
C GLU A 119 13.43 7.07 -17.05
N LEU A 120 12.16 6.88 -17.39
CA LEU A 120 11.35 5.77 -16.86
C LEU A 120 11.92 4.41 -17.24
N ARG A 121 12.51 4.25 -18.43
CA ARG A 121 13.21 3.03 -18.80
C ARG A 121 14.35 2.71 -17.84
N LYS A 122 15.20 3.69 -17.52
CA LYS A 122 16.34 3.52 -16.60
C LYS A 122 15.83 3.10 -15.23
N VAL A 123 14.88 3.86 -14.68
CA VAL A 123 14.30 3.60 -13.36
C VAL A 123 13.65 2.21 -13.31
N THR A 124 12.84 1.84 -14.30
CA THR A 124 12.15 0.55 -14.32
C THR A 124 13.13 -0.62 -14.41
N ARG A 125 14.19 -0.48 -15.22
CA ARG A 125 15.24 -1.48 -15.32
C ARG A 125 15.96 -1.68 -13.99
N ASP A 126 16.30 -0.59 -13.32
CA ASP A 126 17.01 -0.64 -12.04
C ASP A 126 16.11 -1.27 -10.95
N LEU A 127 14.82 -0.93 -10.93
CA LEU A 127 13.81 -1.55 -10.06
C LEU A 127 13.61 -3.05 -10.34
N ALA A 128 13.75 -3.50 -11.58
CA ALA A 128 13.67 -4.92 -11.91
C ALA A 128 14.81 -5.75 -11.27
N THR A 129 15.92 -5.10 -10.91
CA THR A 129 17.07 -5.76 -10.26
C THR A 129 17.08 -5.61 -8.74
N THR A 130 16.46 -4.54 -8.22
CA THR A 130 16.39 -4.27 -6.78
C THR A 130 15.18 -4.96 -6.16
N ARG A 131 15.39 -5.95 -5.28
CA ARG A 131 14.32 -6.82 -4.76
C ARG A 131 13.88 -6.56 -3.32
N THR A 132 14.35 -5.49 -2.69
CA THR A 132 13.93 -5.17 -1.33
C THR A 132 12.62 -4.39 -1.34
N ARG A 133 11.71 -4.74 -0.43
CA ARG A 133 10.44 -4.03 -0.25
C ARG A 133 10.63 -2.55 0.08
N SER A 134 11.65 -2.21 0.88
CA SER A 134 11.96 -0.82 1.23
C SER A 134 12.32 0.00 -0.02
N ALA A 135 13.21 -0.49 -0.87
CA ALA A 135 13.60 0.23 -2.08
C ALA A 135 12.42 0.39 -3.06
N LEU A 136 11.52 -0.59 -3.11
CA LEU A 136 10.30 -0.49 -3.92
C LEU A 136 9.36 0.61 -3.39
N LEU A 137 9.20 0.70 -2.07
CA LEU A 137 8.39 1.76 -1.45
C LEU A 137 9.04 3.13 -1.59
N ASP A 138 10.36 3.23 -1.44
CA ASP A 138 11.12 4.48 -1.67
C ASP A 138 10.95 4.96 -3.10
N ALA A 139 10.99 4.05 -4.08
CA ALA A 139 10.73 4.37 -5.47
C ALA A 139 9.27 4.77 -5.73
N ALA A 140 8.31 4.12 -5.08
CA ALA A 140 6.91 4.53 -5.17
C ALA A 140 6.72 5.95 -4.60
N ASP A 141 7.37 6.28 -3.49
CA ASP A 141 7.33 7.62 -2.92
C ASP A 141 7.95 8.67 -3.85
N ALA A 142 9.08 8.36 -4.48
CA ALA A 142 9.74 9.27 -5.41
C ALA A 142 8.96 9.47 -6.73
N LEU A 143 8.34 8.43 -7.26
CA LEU A 143 7.74 8.44 -8.60
C LEU A 143 6.25 8.77 -8.61
N VAL A 144 5.50 8.38 -7.59
CA VAL A 144 4.04 8.57 -7.58
C VAL A 144 3.53 9.32 -6.34
N GLY A 145 4.41 9.60 -5.38
CA GLY A 145 4.12 10.39 -4.19
C GLY A 145 2.96 9.83 -3.36
N ALA A 146 2.21 10.74 -2.73
CA ALA A 146 1.05 10.38 -1.94
C ALA A 146 -0.09 9.84 -2.84
N PRO A 147 -0.61 8.62 -2.59
CA PRO A 147 -1.67 8.06 -3.41
C PRO A 147 -3.00 8.78 -3.16
N ALA A 148 -3.79 8.97 -4.22
CA ALA A 148 -5.14 9.54 -4.11
C ALA A 148 -6.12 8.51 -3.51
N ILE A 149 -6.23 8.47 -2.19
CA ILE A 149 -7.05 7.52 -1.43
C ILE A 149 -8.28 8.17 -0.77
N PRO A 150 -9.47 7.53 -0.79
CA PRO A 150 -10.64 8.02 -0.09
C PRO A 150 -10.41 8.11 1.43
N GLY A 151 -10.75 9.24 2.05
CA GLY A 151 -10.60 9.43 3.50
C GLY A 151 -9.19 9.81 3.97
N GLY A 152 -8.21 9.80 3.06
CA GLY A 152 -6.82 10.16 3.37
C GLY A 152 -6.12 9.17 4.31
N SER A 153 -4.85 9.45 4.61
CA SER A 153 -4.07 8.68 5.58
C SER A 153 -4.45 9.10 7.00
N CYS A 154 -4.44 8.15 7.95
CA CYS A 154 -4.64 8.48 9.34
C CYS A 154 -3.49 9.37 9.85
N ALA A 155 -3.83 10.54 10.41
CA ALA A 155 -2.85 11.34 11.12
C ALA A 155 -2.36 10.55 12.34
N LEU A 156 -1.06 10.25 12.40
CA LEU A 156 -0.41 9.82 13.64
C LEU A 156 -0.60 10.94 14.66
N ARG A 157 -1.58 10.80 15.56
CA ARG A 157 -1.65 11.64 16.75
C ARG A 157 -0.49 11.26 17.65
N VAL A 158 0.64 11.95 17.52
CA VAL A 158 1.68 11.93 18.54
C VAL A 158 1.04 12.53 19.80
N ALA A 159 0.80 11.69 20.80
CA ALA A 159 0.43 12.18 22.11
C ALA A 159 1.61 12.99 22.66
N THR A 160 1.56 14.31 22.52
CA THR A 160 2.46 15.20 23.25
C THR A 160 2.15 15.03 24.72
N VAL A 161 2.99 14.29 25.44
CA VAL A 161 3.07 14.35 26.90
C VAL A 161 3.46 15.80 27.24
N ARG A 162 2.48 16.60 27.67
CA ARG A 162 2.79 17.85 28.38
C ARG A 162 3.49 17.46 29.68
N ARG A 163 4.73 17.91 29.84
CA ARG A 163 5.41 17.94 31.14
C ARG A 163 4.86 19.11 31.95
#